data_AF-A0A939JAN6-F1
#
_entry.id   AF-A0A939JAN6-F1
#
_cell.length_a   1.000
_cell.length_b   1.000
_cell.length_c   1.000
_cell.angle_alpha   90.00
_cell.angle_beta   90.00
_cell.angle_gamma   90.00
#
_symmetry.space_group_name_H-M   'P 1'
#
loop_
_entity.id
_entity.type
_entity.pdbx_description
1 polymer ?
#
loop_
_entity_poly.entity_id
_entity_poly.type
_entity_poly.pdbx_seq_one_letter_code
_entity_poly.pdbx_strand_id
1 'polypeptide(L)'
;MTYCAGEAFKQADAELNQVYSEAMRAMQSLDEGLTGSGLEGAADALREAQRAWVPFRDKACISQGFMARGGSMEPMLVVGCKATLTQQRIEDLKNLAEGLGN
;
A
#
# COMPACT_ATOMS: atom_id res chain seq x y z
N MET A 1 1.73 -9.90 -22.45
CA MET A 1 0.72 -9.19 -21.63
C MET A 1 0.97 -9.32 -20.14
N THR A 2 1.09 -10.53 -19.57
CA THR A 2 1.46 -10.72 -18.14
C THR A 2 2.78 -10.04 -17.75
N TYR A 3 3.76 -10.04 -18.66
CA TYR A 3 5.06 -9.38 -18.46
C TYR A 3 4.92 -7.87 -18.19
N CYS A 4 4.16 -7.14 -19.01
CA CYS A 4 3.94 -5.70 -18.81
C CYS A 4 3.22 -5.41 -17.48
N ALA A 5 2.26 -6.24 -17.11
CA ALA A 5 1.55 -6.10 -15.83
C ALA A 5 2.45 -6.44 -14.61
N GLY A 6 3.39 -7.37 -14.78
CA GLY A 6 4.41 -7.68 -13.78
C GLY A 6 5.39 -6.53 -13.56
N GLU A 7 5.86 -5.89 -14.64
CA GLU A 7 6.73 -4.71 -14.53
C GLU A 7 6.00 -3.52 -13.91
N ALA A 8 4.74 -3.28 -14.31
CA ALA A 8 3.92 -2.24 -13.68
C ALA A 8 3.74 -2.47 -12.17
N PHE A 9 3.53 -3.72 -11.74
CA PHE A 9 3.46 -4.04 -10.31
C PHE A 9 4.80 -3.81 -9.61
N LYS A 10 5.93 -4.20 -10.20
CA LYS A 10 7.26 -3.95 -9.61
C LYS A 10 7.55 -2.46 -9.43
N GLN A 11 7.24 -1.65 -10.44
CA GLN A 11 7.41 -0.20 -10.38
C GLN A 11 6.53 0.40 -9.27
N ALA A 12 5.26 0.00 -9.21
CA ALA A 12 4.34 0.44 -8.15
C ALA A 12 4.82 0.00 -6.76
N ASP A 13 5.34 -1.21 -6.59
CA ASP A 13 5.84 -1.69 -5.30
C ASP A 13 7.09 -0.92 -4.85
N ALA A 14 7.97 -0.54 -5.78
CA ALA A 14 9.11 0.33 -5.48
C ALA A 14 8.66 1.74 -5.03
N GLU A 15 7.73 2.36 -5.76
CA GLU A 15 7.16 3.66 -5.40
C GLU A 15 6.44 3.60 -4.04
N LEU A 16 5.67 2.54 -3.78
CA LEU A 16 4.99 2.32 -2.50
C LEU A 16 5.97 2.37 -1.32
N ASN A 17 7.13 1.72 -1.42
CA ASN A 17 8.12 1.71 -0.34
C ASN A 17 8.74 3.10 -0.12
N GLN A 18 8.94 3.88 -1.18
CA GLN A 18 9.41 5.26 -1.09
C GLN A 18 8.38 6.13 -0.35
N VAL A 19 7.13 6.16 -0.84
CA VAL A 19 6.06 7.00 -0.27
C VAL A 19 5.70 6.54 1.15
N TYR A 20 5.76 5.25 1.45
CA TYR A 20 5.59 4.75 2.82
C TYR A 20 6.61 5.38 3.78
N SER A 21 7.87 5.53 3.37
CA SER A 21 8.91 6.14 4.19
C SER A 21 8.66 7.65 4.40
N GLU A 22 8.08 8.34 3.40
CA GLU A 22 7.65 9.72 3.51
C GLU A 22 6.48 9.87 4.48
N ALA A 23 5.43 9.07 4.33
CA ALA A 23 4.27 9.04 5.22
C ALA A 23 4.66 8.70 6.67
N MET A 24 5.57 7.74 6.87
CA MET A 24 6.07 7.40 8.20
C MET A 24 6.76 8.57 8.89
N ARG A 25 7.56 9.37 8.15
CA ARG A 25 8.19 10.56 8.72
C ARG A 25 7.15 11.62 9.10
N ALA A 26 6.12 11.82 8.28
CA ALA A 26 5.03 12.73 8.61
C ALA A 26 4.29 12.28 9.89
N MET A 27 3.96 11.00 10.01
CA MET A 27 3.31 10.47 11.22
C MET A 27 4.21 10.56 12.46
N GLN A 28 5.52 10.33 12.31
CA GLN A 28 6.48 10.50 13.41
C GLN A 28 6.53 11.96 13.88
N SER A 29 6.51 12.92 12.95
CA SER A 29 6.46 14.35 13.26
C SER A 29 5.20 14.73 14.04
N LEU A 30 4.04 14.11 13.73
CA LEU A 30 2.82 14.31 14.51
C LEU A 30 2.94 13.78 15.95
N ASP A 31 3.70 12.70 16.16
CA ASP A 31 3.93 12.12 17.48
C ASP A 31 5.01 12.88 18.29
N GLU A 32 5.77 13.79 17.68
CA GLU A 32 6.84 14.54 18.35
C GLU A 32 6.28 15.43 19.48
N GLY A 33 6.85 15.28 20.68
CA GLY A 33 6.44 16.05 21.86
C GLY A 33 5.12 15.60 22.51
N LEU A 34 4.45 14.59 21.97
CA LEU A 34 3.23 14.01 22.55
C LEU A 34 3.50 12.84 23.51
N THR A 35 4.76 12.44 23.72
CA THR A 35 5.10 11.29 24.56
C THR A 35 4.51 11.40 25.97
N GLY A 36 3.68 10.42 26.35
CA GLY A 36 3.04 10.36 27.66
C GLY A 36 1.77 11.22 27.78
N SER A 37 1.31 11.82 26.68
CA SER A 37 0.03 12.55 26.63
C SER A 37 -1.17 11.64 26.39
N GLY A 38 -0.96 10.43 25.84
CA GLY A 38 -2.01 9.53 25.38
C GLY A 38 -2.60 9.92 24.01
N LEU A 39 -2.02 10.92 23.34
CA LEU A 39 -2.41 11.40 22.01
C LEU A 39 -1.42 10.99 20.91
N GLU A 40 -0.29 10.36 21.28
CA GLU A 40 0.66 9.73 20.36
C GLU A 40 0.13 8.43 19.74
N GLY A 41 0.79 7.95 18.69
CA GLY A 41 0.57 6.65 18.08
C GLY A 41 0.30 6.68 16.58
N ALA A 42 0.43 7.84 15.93
CA ALA A 42 0.22 7.98 14.50
C ALA A 42 1.16 7.07 13.69
N ALA A 43 2.44 7.04 14.05
CA ALA A 43 3.44 6.22 13.35
C ALA A 43 3.20 4.72 13.55
N ASP A 44 2.77 4.31 14.74
CA ASP A 44 2.48 2.91 15.06
C ASP A 44 1.22 2.44 14.32
N ALA A 45 0.15 3.24 14.33
CA ALA A 45 -1.06 2.97 13.58
C ALA A 45 -0.80 2.81 12.07
N LEU A 46 0.01 3.69 11.47
CA LEU A 46 0.38 3.58 10.05
C LEU A 46 1.18 2.29 9.78
N ARG A 47 2.12 1.93 10.65
CA ARG A 47 2.89 0.69 10.51
C ARG A 47 1.99 -0.55 10.57
N GLU A 48 1.06 -0.60 11.50
CA GLU A 48 0.10 -1.70 11.61
C GLU A 48 -0.83 -1.78 10.41
N ALA A 49 -1.36 -0.64 9.97
CA ALA A 49 -2.19 -0.55 8.76
C ALA A 49 -1.44 -1.07 7.53
N GLN A 50 -0.18 -0.69 7.34
CA GLN A 50 0.62 -1.17 6.20
C GLN A 50 0.86 -2.69 6.27
N ARG A 51 1.16 -3.21 7.47
CA ARG A 51 1.34 -4.66 7.70
C ARG A 51 0.06 -5.46 7.44
N ALA A 52 -1.10 -4.91 7.78
CA ALA A 52 -2.40 -5.54 7.50
C ALA A 52 -2.79 -5.42 6.02
N TRP A 53 -2.39 -4.34 5.34
CA TRP A 53 -2.74 -4.09 3.95
C TRP A 53 -2.08 -5.08 2.98
N VAL A 54 -0.81 -5.48 3.20
CA VAL A 54 -0.11 -6.44 2.33
C VAL A 54 -0.84 -7.80 2.19
N PRO A 55 -1.20 -8.50 3.29
CA PRO A 55 -1.96 -9.75 3.19
C PRO A 55 -3.37 -9.53 2.64
N PHE A 56 -4.01 -8.39 2.93
CA PHE A 56 -5.27 -8.02 2.28
C PHE A 56 -5.12 -7.94 0.76
N ARG A 57 -4.16 -7.17 0.24
CA ARG A 57 -3.86 -7.04 -1.19
C ARG A 57 -3.69 -8.42 -1.83
N ASP A 58 -2.83 -9.24 -1.24
CA ASP A 58 -2.49 -10.52 -1.81
C ASP A 58 -3.70 -11.48 -1.84
N LYS A 59 -4.49 -11.54 -0.77
CA LYS A 59 -5.70 -12.38 -0.72
C LYS A 59 -6.81 -11.87 -1.63
N ALA A 60 -7.03 -10.56 -1.68
CA ALA A 60 -8.00 -9.93 -2.57
C ALA A 60 -7.68 -10.26 -4.04
N CYS A 61 -6.41 -10.12 -4.43
CA CYS A 61 -6.00 -10.38 -5.81
C CYS A 61 -6.03 -11.86 -6.19
N ILE A 62 -5.71 -12.77 -5.27
CA ILE A 62 -5.92 -14.22 -5.49
C ILE A 62 -7.41 -14.50 -5.72
N SER A 63 -8.29 -13.91 -4.89
CA SER A 63 -9.74 -14.07 -5.05
C SER A 63 -10.21 -13.59 -6.42
N GLN A 64 -9.68 -12.47 -6.92
CA GLN A 64 -10.00 -11.96 -8.26
C GLN A 64 -9.49 -12.91 -9.36
N GLY A 65 -8.30 -13.49 -9.18
CA GLY A 65 -7.73 -14.47 -10.11
C GLY A 65 -8.63 -15.67 -10.36
N PHE A 66 -9.38 -16.11 -9.35
CA PHE A 66 -10.29 -17.26 -9.48
C PHE A 66 -11.41 -17.08 -10.51
N MET A 67 -11.70 -15.85 -10.96
CA MET A 67 -12.63 -15.62 -12.08
C MET A 67 -12.15 -16.22 -13.40
N ALA A 68 -10.85 -16.47 -13.55
CA ALA A 68 -10.26 -17.11 -14.74
C ALA A 68 -9.50 -18.41 -14.39
N ARG A 69 -9.93 -19.10 -13.32
CA ARG A 69 -9.18 -20.21 -12.71
C ARG A 69 -8.79 -21.29 -13.72
N GLY A 70 -7.52 -21.70 -13.69
CA GLY A 70 -6.96 -22.75 -14.55
C GLY A 70 -6.65 -22.30 -15.98
N GLY A 71 -6.98 -21.05 -16.33
CA GLY A 71 -6.62 -20.45 -17.61
C GLY A 71 -5.39 -19.56 -17.53
N SER A 72 -4.82 -19.22 -18.69
CA SER A 72 -3.68 -18.29 -18.81
C SER A 72 -3.97 -16.87 -18.33
N MET A 73 -5.25 -16.51 -18.17
CA MET A 73 -5.69 -15.21 -17.66
C MET A 73 -5.64 -15.09 -16.14
N GLU A 74 -5.69 -16.20 -15.38
CA GLU A 74 -5.63 -16.17 -13.90
C GLU A 74 -4.42 -15.37 -13.37
N PRO A 75 -3.16 -15.68 -13.75
CA PRO A 75 -2.01 -14.91 -13.27
C PRO A 75 -2.01 -13.46 -13.76
N MET A 76 -2.61 -13.17 -14.92
CA MET A 76 -2.77 -11.79 -15.43
C MET A 76 -3.72 -10.98 -14.54
N LEU A 77 -4.84 -11.56 -14.13
CA LEU A 77 -5.80 -10.90 -13.23
C LEU A 77 -5.20 -10.64 -11.85
N VAL A 78 -4.46 -11.62 -11.31
CA VAL A 78 -3.79 -11.46 -9.99
C VAL A 78 -2.79 -10.31 -10.04
N VAL A 79 -1.89 -10.29 -11.03
CA VAL A 79 -0.84 -9.26 -11.08
C VAL A 79 -1.39 -7.88 -11.42
N GLY A 80 -2.42 -7.80 -12.28
CA GLY A 80 -3.11 -6.55 -12.58
C GLY A 80 -3.79 -5.96 -11.34
N CYS A 81 -4.50 -6.79 -10.57
CA CYS A 81 -5.07 -6.39 -9.30
C CYS A 81 -4.03 -5.84 -8.33
N LYS A 82 -2.89 -6.52 -8.20
CA LYS A 82 -1.82 -6.08 -7.29
C LYS A 82 -1.28 -4.70 -7.69
N ALA A 83 -1.11 -4.44 -8.98
CA ALA A 83 -0.71 -3.13 -9.48
C ALA A 83 -1.76 -2.06 -9.11
N THR A 84 -3.04 -2.30 -9.40
CA THR A 84 -4.13 -1.35 -9.09
C THR A 84 -4.22 -1.03 -7.60
N LEU A 85 -4.24 -2.04 -6.73
CA LEU A 85 -4.32 -1.80 -5.28
C LEU A 85 -3.08 -1.10 -4.74
N THR A 86 -1.91 -1.38 -5.30
CA THR A 86 -0.65 -0.73 -4.89
C THR A 86 -0.65 0.76 -5.28
N GLN A 87 -1.15 1.08 -6.48
CA GLN A 87 -1.34 2.48 -6.91
C GLN A 87 -2.34 3.23 -6.01
N GLN A 88 -3.46 2.61 -5.65
CA GLN A 88 -4.39 3.23 -4.68
C GLN A 88 -3.70 3.50 -3.34
N ARG A 89 -2.93 2.54 -2.83
CA ARG A 89 -2.24 2.68 -1.55
C ARG A 89 -1.15 3.75 -1.59
N ILE A 90 -0.48 3.93 -2.71
CA ILE A 90 0.47 5.04 -2.93
C ILE A 90 -0.25 6.37 -2.69
N GLU A 91 -1.41 6.58 -3.31
CA GLU A 91 -2.17 7.83 -3.15
C GLU A 91 -2.64 8.02 -1.70
N ASP A 92 -3.10 6.96 -1.02
CA ASP A 92 -3.45 7.02 0.40
C ASP A 92 -2.24 7.46 1.26
N LEU A 93 -1.04 6.96 0.94
CA LEU A 93 0.20 7.30 1.66
C LEU A 93 0.70 8.72 1.32
N LYS A 94 0.54 9.19 0.07
CA LYS A 94 0.85 10.58 -0.32
C LYS A 94 0.01 11.56 0.48
N ASN A 95 -1.30 11.31 0.59
CA ASN A 95 -2.19 12.13 1.40
C ASN A 95 -1.76 12.19 2.88
N LEU A 96 -1.23 11.09 3.43
CA LEU A 96 -0.67 11.08 4.79
C LEU A 96 0.67 11.83 4.89
N ALA A 97 1.50 11.77 3.85
CA ALA A 97 2.79 12.44 3.81
C ALA A 97 2.64 13.97 3.65
N GLU A 98 1.68 14.42 2.85
CA GLU A 98 1.36 15.83 2.62
C GLU A 98 0.60 16.45 3.80
N GLY A 99 -0.13 15.62 4.56
CA GLY A 99 -1.01 16.09 5.64
C GLY A 99 -2.23 16.85 5.12
N LEU A 100 -3.03 17.43 6.02
CA LEU A 100 -4.24 18.17 5.65
C LEU A 100 -3.97 19.60 5.12
N GLY A 101 -2.73 19.96 4.79
CA GLY A 101 -2.41 21.27 4.20
C GLY A 101 -2.84 22.49 5.04
N ASN A 102 -2.75 22.38 6.37
CA ASN A 102 -3.07 23.47 7.31
C ASN A 102 -1.86 24.34 7.62
#